data_AF-A0A7Y2HBM4-F1
#
_entry.id   AF-A0A7Y2HBM4-F1
#
_cell.length_a   1.000
_cell.length_b   1.000
_cell.length_c   1.000
_cell.angle_alpha   90.00
_cell.angle_beta   90.00
_cell.angle_gamma   90.00
#
_symmetry.space_group_name_H-M   'P 1'
#
loop_
_entity.id
_entity.type
_entity.pdbx_description
1 polymer ?
#
loop_
_entity_poly.entity_id
_entity_poly.type
_entity_poly.pdbx_seq_one_letter_code
_entity_poly.pdbx_strand_id
1 'polypeptide(L)'
;MADKVYKSMSFANPDLPGYDIIQKISVALGLAGVLVMMLACLDIQNIMTPGYLTSSLLLISVGVILFSWRTFLVKHEGIRNDGIWQRSLTNRGLWGWILGVLVTIFYVLLYWFPALIGLSGSGNTGLVAFFDPLSMLLKGTPASQWFVYGVLYTVAIIIFGIRFIWKYRHNRYQVFRTCSVMFFQLGFAFLIPEFLQKLNYPYNDMKNMWPLNYYFFDEWNIKALLGSGSPGFWMLVLGVLMIFIISPVLTYLYGKR
;
A
#
# COMPACT_ATOMS: atom_id res chain seq x y z
N MET A 1 25.80 -12.64 35.88
CA MET A 1 25.26 -11.40 36.46
C MET A 1 24.16 -10.90 35.54
N ALA A 2 22.91 -10.87 35.98
CA ALA A 2 21.83 -10.29 35.20
C ALA A 2 21.95 -8.76 35.30
N ASP A 3 22.25 -8.10 34.18
CA ASP A 3 22.28 -6.64 34.13
C ASP A 3 20.89 -6.10 34.47
N LYS A 4 20.77 -5.49 35.65
CA LYS A 4 19.60 -4.71 36.02
C LYS A 4 19.57 -3.50 35.09
N VAL A 5 18.62 -3.48 34.16
CA VAL A 5 18.37 -2.32 33.29
C VAL A 5 17.85 -1.19 34.18
N TYR A 6 18.74 -0.28 34.57
CA TYR A 6 18.38 0.91 35.33
C TYR A 6 17.70 1.91 34.40
N LYS A 7 16.43 2.19 34.65
CA LYS A 7 15.67 3.22 33.94
C LYS A 7 16.30 4.58 34.27
N SER A 8 16.76 5.31 33.27
CA SER A 8 17.40 6.60 33.48
C SER A 8 16.41 7.60 34.09
N MET A 9 16.81 8.27 35.17
CA MET A 9 16.01 9.31 35.84
C MET A 9 16.35 10.73 35.34
N SER A 10 17.15 10.83 34.27
CA SER A 10 17.54 12.10 33.65
C SER A 10 16.33 12.84 33.06
N PHE A 11 16.31 14.17 33.14
CA PHE A 11 15.35 15.00 32.38
C PHE A 11 15.51 14.84 30.86
N ALA A 12 16.72 14.54 30.41
CA ALA A 12 17.04 14.12 29.04
C ALA A 12 17.12 12.59 28.98
N ASN A 13 16.07 11.89 29.44
CA ASN A 13 16.04 10.43 29.41
C ASN A 13 16.05 9.93 27.93
N PRO A 14 17.07 9.19 27.48
CA PRO A 14 17.11 8.60 26.15
C PRO A 14 16.26 7.32 26.03
N ASP A 15 15.73 6.81 27.15
CA ASP A 15 14.93 5.59 27.17
C ASP A 15 13.59 5.82 26.46
N LEU A 16 13.42 5.13 25.34
CA LEU A 16 12.16 5.10 24.62
C LEU A 16 11.05 4.62 25.56
N PRO A 17 9.95 5.39 25.73
CA PRO A 17 8.81 4.89 26.50
C PRO A 17 8.30 3.60 25.86
N GLY A 18 8.22 2.55 26.69
CA GLY A 18 7.72 1.24 26.28
C GLY A 18 6.29 1.31 25.75
N TYR A 19 5.88 0.28 25.01
CA TYR A 19 4.52 0.21 24.48
C TYR A 19 3.48 0.06 25.59
N ASP A 20 2.44 0.87 25.51
CA ASP A 20 1.24 0.72 26.33
C ASP A 20 0.48 -0.58 25.98
N ILE A 21 -0.38 -1.06 26.89
CA ILE A 21 -1.16 -2.29 26.70
C ILE A 21 -1.97 -2.23 25.40
N ILE A 22 -2.62 -1.10 25.12
CA ILE A 22 -3.38 -0.90 23.89
C ILE A 22 -2.47 -0.97 22.65
N GLN A 23 -1.26 -0.42 22.71
CA GLN A 23 -0.30 -0.52 21.61
C GLN A 23 0.19 -1.95 21.40
N LYS A 24 0.41 -2.72 22.47
CA LYS A 24 0.77 -4.15 22.39
C LYS A 24 -0.35 -4.98 21.76
N ILE A 25 -1.60 -4.78 22.19
CA ILE A 25 -2.78 -5.42 21.58
C ILE A 25 -2.89 -5.05 20.11
N SER A 26 -2.69 -3.78 19.76
CA SER A 26 -2.73 -3.31 18.38
C SER A 26 -1.68 -3.99 17.49
N VAL A 27 -0.46 -4.17 18.01
CA VAL A 27 0.61 -4.91 17.32
C VAL A 27 0.25 -6.39 17.18
N ALA A 28 -0.29 -7.03 18.22
CA ALA A 28 -0.73 -8.42 18.16
C ALA A 28 -1.84 -8.64 17.13
N LEU A 29 -2.83 -7.74 17.06
CA LEU A 29 -3.89 -7.77 16.05
C LEU A 29 -3.33 -7.65 14.63
N GLY A 30 -2.44 -6.69 14.39
CA GLY A 30 -1.80 -6.52 13.09
C GLY A 30 -0.97 -7.73 12.67
N LEU A 31 -0.20 -8.30 13.60
CA LEU A 31 0.59 -9.51 13.36
C LEU A 31 -0.29 -10.74 13.12
N ALA A 32 -1.43 -10.86 13.79
CA ALA A 32 -2.38 -11.94 13.53
C ALA A 32 -2.94 -11.86 12.10
N GLY A 33 -3.26 -10.66 11.61
CA GLY A 33 -3.68 -10.46 10.22
C GLY A 33 -2.58 -10.84 9.21
N VAL A 34 -1.33 -10.43 9.46
CA VAL A 34 -0.18 -10.84 8.63
C VAL A 34 0.05 -12.35 8.67
N LEU A 35 -0.12 -12.98 9.83
CA LEU A 35 0.03 -14.43 9.99
C LEU A 35 -1.01 -15.18 9.16
N VAL A 36 -2.26 -14.72 9.12
CA VAL A 36 -3.29 -15.30 8.23
C VAL A 36 -2.86 -15.21 6.76
N MET A 37 -2.28 -14.09 6.32
CA MET A 37 -1.73 -13.96 4.96
C MET A 37 -0.51 -14.87 4.71
N MET A 38 0.34 -15.08 5.72
CA MET A 38 1.47 -16.01 5.58
C MET A 38 1.00 -17.47 5.50
N LEU A 39 -0.03 -17.83 6.26
CA LEU A 39 -0.65 -19.16 6.19
C LEU A 39 -1.38 -19.36 4.85
N ALA A 40 -1.91 -18.28 4.25
CA ALA A 40 -2.49 -18.33 2.91
C ALA A 40 -1.47 -18.77 1.85
N CYS A 41 -0.17 -18.47 2.03
CA CYS A 41 0.88 -18.96 1.13
C CYS A 41 1.07 -20.48 1.16
N LEU A 42 0.59 -21.17 2.20
CA LEU A 42 0.71 -22.64 2.35
C LEU A 42 -0.44 -23.41 1.70
N ASP A 43 -1.34 -22.73 1.00
CA ASP A 43 -2.45 -23.32 0.25
C ASP A 43 -3.40 -24.19 1.10
N ILE A 44 -3.55 -23.83 2.38
CA ILE A 44 -4.45 -24.53 3.30
C ILE A 44 -5.90 -24.20 2.93
N GLN A 45 -6.64 -25.19 2.39
CA GLN A 45 -7.99 -25.01 1.83
C GLN A 45 -8.97 -24.26 2.75
N ASN A 46 -8.93 -24.50 4.06
CA ASN A 46 -9.80 -23.81 5.02
C ASN A 46 -9.54 -22.29 5.10
N ILE A 47 -8.31 -21.86 4.84
CA ILE A 47 -7.88 -20.45 4.92
C ILE A 47 -8.21 -19.71 3.61
N MET A 48 -8.35 -20.40 2.49
CA MET A 48 -8.63 -19.83 1.16
C MET A 48 -10.07 -19.28 0.99
N THR A 49 -10.83 -19.14 2.08
CA THR A 49 -12.21 -18.61 2.04
C THR A 49 -12.19 -17.07 1.99
N PRO A 50 -13.10 -16.40 1.24
CA PRO A 50 -13.15 -14.93 1.15
C PRO A 50 -13.25 -14.20 2.50
N GLY A 51 -13.86 -14.83 3.51
CA GLY A 51 -13.95 -14.31 4.88
C GLY A 51 -12.59 -14.16 5.56
N TYR A 52 -11.63 -15.04 5.28
CA TYR A 52 -10.29 -14.95 5.85
C TYR A 52 -9.46 -13.83 5.22
N LEU A 53 -9.63 -13.56 3.92
CA LEU A 53 -9.00 -12.41 3.27
C LEU A 53 -9.48 -11.09 3.88
N THR A 54 -10.80 -10.91 3.95
CA THR A 54 -11.40 -9.69 4.49
C THR A 54 -11.04 -9.49 5.97
N SER A 55 -11.11 -10.54 6.78
CA SER A 55 -10.69 -10.46 8.19
C SER A 55 -9.20 -10.17 8.34
N SER A 56 -8.32 -10.75 7.53
CA SER A 56 -6.89 -10.45 7.55
C SER A 56 -6.61 -8.97 7.25
N LEU A 57 -7.18 -8.44 6.15
CA LEU A 57 -7.02 -7.04 5.77
C LEU A 57 -7.60 -6.09 6.84
N LEU A 58 -8.74 -6.45 7.44
CA LEU A 58 -9.33 -5.71 8.54
C LEU A 58 -8.47 -5.74 9.81
N LEU A 59 -7.93 -6.90 10.19
CA LEU A 59 -7.04 -7.04 11.35
C LEU A 59 -5.77 -6.20 11.20
N ILE A 60 -5.16 -6.21 10.01
CA ILE A 60 -4.00 -5.36 9.70
C ILE A 60 -4.39 -3.88 9.79
N SER A 61 -5.49 -3.50 9.15
CA SER A 61 -5.97 -2.11 9.12
C SER A 61 -6.28 -1.59 10.52
N VAL A 62 -7.11 -2.32 11.27
CA VAL A 62 -7.52 -1.99 12.63
C VAL A 62 -6.31 -1.97 13.56
N GLY A 63 -5.40 -2.94 13.47
CA GLY A 63 -4.18 -2.97 14.28
C GLY A 63 -3.33 -1.71 14.10
N VAL A 64 -3.06 -1.30 12.85
CA VAL A 64 -2.23 -0.11 12.60
C VAL A 64 -2.97 1.19 12.94
N ILE A 65 -4.27 1.25 12.67
CA ILE A 65 -5.13 2.40 13.00
C ILE A 65 -5.23 2.57 14.52
N LEU A 66 -5.55 1.52 15.28
CA LEU A 66 -5.59 1.58 16.76
C LEU A 66 -4.24 1.97 17.36
N PHE A 67 -3.14 1.40 16.83
CA PHE A 67 -1.80 1.77 17.26
C PHE A 67 -1.53 3.27 17.03
N SER A 68 -1.89 3.78 15.85
CA SER A 68 -1.64 5.17 15.47
C SER A 68 -2.53 6.14 16.25
N TRP A 69 -3.80 5.78 16.48
CA TRP A 69 -4.73 6.50 17.33
C TRP A 69 -4.18 6.66 18.76
N ARG A 70 -3.77 5.56 19.38
CA ARG A 70 -3.19 5.59 20.74
C ARG A 70 -1.90 6.41 20.80
N THR A 71 -1.13 6.41 19.73
CA THR A 71 0.17 7.11 19.66
C THR A 71 0.02 8.63 19.52
N PHE A 72 -0.92 9.10 18.68
CA PHE A 72 -1.02 10.52 18.33
C PHE A 72 -2.19 11.25 18.99
N LEU A 73 -3.31 10.59 19.27
CA LEU A 73 -4.52 11.26 19.75
C LEU A 73 -4.54 11.50 21.27
N VAL A 74 -3.86 10.66 22.05
CA VAL A 74 -3.71 10.83 23.50
C VAL A 74 -2.79 12.00 23.84
N LYS A 75 -1.94 12.41 22.91
CA LYS A 75 -1.02 13.53 23.07
C LYS A 75 -1.66 14.81 22.52
N HIS A 76 -1.25 15.95 23.08
CA HIS A 76 -1.60 17.25 22.52
C HIS A 76 -1.05 17.37 21.09
N GLU A 77 -1.74 18.15 20.26
CA GLU A 77 -1.33 18.40 18.89
C GLU A 77 -0.04 19.23 18.78
N GLY A 78 0.67 19.08 17.66
CA GLY A 78 1.90 19.82 17.34
C GLY A 78 3.02 18.94 16.80
N ILE A 79 4.07 19.57 16.26
CA ILE A 79 5.27 18.90 15.76
C ILE A 79 6.19 18.60 16.95
N ARG A 80 6.32 17.32 17.30
CA ARG A 80 7.16 16.86 18.42
C ARG A 80 8.17 15.81 17.95
N ASN A 81 9.29 15.75 18.64
CA ASN A 81 10.23 14.65 18.49
C ASN A 81 9.79 13.47 19.37
N ASP A 82 9.01 12.55 18.81
CA ASP A 82 8.58 11.31 19.49
C ASP A 82 9.68 10.24 19.56
N GLY A 83 10.95 10.59 19.31
CA GLY A 83 12.07 9.65 19.30
C GLY A 83 11.94 8.57 18.22
N ILE A 84 11.12 8.78 17.19
CA ILE A 84 10.83 7.77 16.15
C ILE A 84 12.12 7.28 15.49
N TRP A 85 13.07 8.18 15.28
CA TRP A 85 14.39 7.89 14.70
C TRP A 85 15.29 7.04 15.60
N GLN A 86 15.05 7.03 16.91
CA GLN A 86 15.81 6.23 17.87
C GLN A 86 15.24 4.81 18.04
N ARG A 87 14.04 4.54 17.50
CA ARG A 87 13.41 3.21 17.57
C ARG A 87 14.15 2.20 16.68
N SER A 88 14.24 0.94 17.12
CA SER A 88 14.91 -0.16 16.41
C SER A 88 14.51 -0.28 14.93
N LEU A 89 13.24 -0.04 14.60
CA LEU A 89 12.73 -0.10 13.22
C LEU A 89 13.28 1.02 12.32
N THR A 90 13.57 2.20 12.88
CA THR A 90 13.99 3.40 12.13
C THR A 90 15.50 3.66 12.25
N ASN A 91 16.14 3.17 13.32
CA ASN A 91 17.56 3.38 13.61
C ASN A 91 18.47 2.31 12.97
N ARG A 92 18.10 1.78 11.80
CA ARG A 92 18.81 0.65 11.16
C ARG A 92 19.03 -0.56 12.08
N GLY A 93 18.16 -0.76 13.07
CA GLY A 93 18.23 -1.90 13.99
C GLY A 93 17.80 -3.19 13.32
N LEU A 94 17.93 -4.32 14.03
CA LEU A 94 17.64 -5.67 13.52
C LEU A 94 16.27 -5.76 12.81
N TRP A 95 15.22 -5.22 13.41
CA TRP A 95 13.87 -5.24 12.84
C TRP A 95 13.75 -4.44 11.54
N GLY A 96 14.52 -3.35 11.39
CA GLY A 96 14.58 -2.60 10.14
C GLY A 96 15.22 -3.40 9.01
N TRP A 97 16.30 -4.13 9.30
CA TRP A 97 16.94 -5.03 8.33
C TRP A 97 16.06 -6.21 7.95
N ILE A 98 15.41 -6.87 8.91
CA ILE A 98 14.47 -7.96 8.65
C ILE A 98 13.35 -7.48 7.71
N LEU A 99 12.76 -6.32 7.99
CA LEU A 99 11.71 -5.74 7.15
C LEU A 99 12.24 -5.37 5.75
N GLY A 100 13.44 -4.79 5.65
CA GLY A 100 14.07 -4.47 4.38
C GLY A 100 14.33 -5.70 3.51
N VAL A 101 14.87 -6.77 4.11
CA VAL A 101 15.10 -8.05 3.42
C VAL A 101 13.76 -8.67 2.99
N LEU A 102 12.75 -8.69 3.85
CA LEU A 102 11.43 -9.22 3.53
C LEU A 102 10.80 -8.50 2.33
N VAL A 103 10.81 -7.17 2.33
CA VAL A 103 10.28 -6.38 1.21
C VAL A 103 11.08 -6.64 -0.07
N THR A 104 12.42 -6.74 0.03
CA THR A 104 13.27 -7.04 -1.12
C THR A 104 12.93 -8.40 -1.72
N ILE A 105 12.85 -9.45 -0.89
CA ILE A 105 12.46 -10.80 -1.33
C ILE A 105 11.07 -10.77 -1.96
N PHE A 106 10.10 -10.07 -1.36
CA PHE A 106 8.76 -9.94 -1.93
C PHE A 106 8.79 -9.34 -3.34
N TYR A 107 9.55 -8.26 -3.57
CA TYR A 107 9.69 -7.69 -4.91
C TYR A 107 10.44 -8.61 -5.88
N VAL A 108 11.47 -9.32 -5.40
CA VAL A 108 12.20 -10.29 -6.22
C VAL A 108 11.27 -11.41 -6.71
N LEU A 109 10.47 -11.98 -5.81
CA LEU A 109 9.49 -13.00 -6.15
C LEU A 109 8.44 -12.46 -7.12
N LEU A 110 8.00 -11.21 -6.93
CA LEU A 110 6.96 -10.61 -7.76
C LEU A 110 7.42 -10.38 -9.20
N TYR A 111 8.67 -9.96 -9.42
CA TYR A 111 9.17 -9.71 -10.77
C TYR A 111 9.71 -10.96 -11.46
N TRP A 112 10.47 -11.79 -10.74
CA TRP A 112 11.20 -12.91 -11.35
C TRP A 112 10.57 -14.29 -11.12
N PHE A 113 9.82 -14.48 -10.03
CA PHE A 113 9.24 -15.79 -9.68
C PHE A 113 7.75 -15.74 -9.30
N PRO A 114 6.86 -15.28 -10.21
CA PRO A 114 5.41 -15.20 -9.96
C PRO A 114 4.79 -16.50 -9.44
N ALA A 115 5.28 -17.64 -9.96
CA ALA A 115 4.80 -18.97 -9.64
C ALA A 115 5.00 -19.32 -8.15
N LEU A 116 6.02 -18.78 -7.49
CA LEU A 116 6.26 -19.00 -6.05
C LEU A 116 5.26 -18.24 -5.17
N ILE A 117 4.68 -17.15 -5.68
CA ILE A 117 3.60 -16.41 -5.01
C ILE A 117 2.25 -17.09 -5.28
N GLY A 118 2.21 -17.98 -6.28
CA GLY A 118 1.05 -18.79 -6.64
C GLY A 118 0.34 -18.36 -7.92
N LEU A 119 1.00 -17.59 -8.79
CA LEU A 119 0.48 -17.33 -10.14
C LEU A 119 0.63 -18.59 -11.00
N SER A 120 -0.47 -19.10 -11.55
CA SER A 120 -0.46 -20.24 -12.46
C SER A 120 -1.54 -20.12 -13.53
N GLY A 121 -1.22 -20.54 -14.77
CA GLY A 121 -2.13 -20.45 -15.90
C GLY A 121 -3.30 -21.45 -15.86
N SER A 122 -3.22 -22.50 -15.04
CA SER A 122 -4.25 -23.53 -14.88
C SER A 122 -5.13 -23.34 -13.64
N GLY A 123 -4.87 -22.30 -12.84
CA GLY A 123 -5.52 -22.04 -11.56
C GLY A 123 -4.51 -21.51 -10.56
N ASN A 124 -4.76 -20.33 -10.00
CA ASN A 124 -3.88 -19.72 -9.01
C ASN A 124 -3.84 -20.57 -7.73
N THR A 125 -2.73 -20.50 -7.00
CA THR A 125 -2.55 -21.13 -5.69
C THR A 125 -2.05 -20.10 -4.67
N GLY A 126 -1.98 -20.48 -3.39
CA GLY A 126 -1.28 -19.71 -2.36
C GLY A 126 -1.78 -18.27 -2.20
N LEU A 127 -0.86 -17.31 -2.24
CA LEU A 127 -1.19 -15.90 -2.00
C LEU A 127 -1.99 -15.29 -3.16
N VAL A 128 -1.74 -15.66 -4.41
CA VAL A 128 -2.51 -15.13 -5.54
C VAL A 128 -3.95 -15.65 -5.48
N ALA A 129 -4.14 -16.95 -5.23
CA ALA A 129 -5.47 -17.55 -5.06
C ALA A 129 -6.27 -16.90 -3.94
N PHE A 130 -5.60 -16.53 -2.85
CA PHE A 130 -6.24 -15.88 -1.72
C PHE A 130 -6.91 -14.54 -2.10
N PHE A 131 -6.43 -13.85 -3.14
CA PHE A 131 -7.01 -12.62 -3.66
C PHE A 131 -7.97 -12.84 -4.83
N ASP A 132 -8.13 -14.07 -5.34
CA ASP A 132 -9.04 -14.38 -6.45
C ASP A 132 -10.49 -13.93 -6.19
N PRO A 133 -11.10 -14.13 -5.00
CA PRO A 133 -12.47 -13.69 -4.77
C PRO A 133 -12.65 -12.17 -4.89
N LEU A 134 -11.67 -11.41 -4.40
CA LEU A 134 -11.68 -9.94 -4.48
C LEU A 134 -11.47 -9.48 -5.93
N SER A 135 -10.57 -10.14 -6.65
CA SER A 135 -10.33 -9.91 -8.07
C SER A 135 -11.58 -10.22 -8.90
N MET A 136 -12.23 -11.36 -8.68
CA MET A 136 -13.43 -11.75 -9.40
C MET A 136 -14.58 -10.75 -9.18
N LEU A 137 -14.69 -10.18 -7.98
CA LEU A 137 -15.67 -9.12 -7.68
C LEU A 137 -15.40 -7.82 -8.46
N LEU A 138 -14.14 -7.38 -8.48
CA LEU A 138 -13.74 -6.09 -9.06
C LEU A 138 -13.55 -6.12 -10.57
N LYS A 139 -12.83 -7.12 -11.11
CA LYS A 139 -12.44 -7.21 -12.52
C LYS A 139 -13.05 -8.40 -13.27
N GLY A 140 -13.69 -9.35 -12.59
CA GLY A 140 -14.32 -10.52 -13.23
C GLY A 140 -13.34 -11.56 -13.79
N THR A 141 -12.06 -11.45 -13.44
CA THR A 141 -10.99 -12.38 -13.84
C THR A 141 -10.14 -12.78 -12.63
N PRO A 142 -9.43 -13.92 -12.67
CA PRO A 142 -8.55 -14.36 -11.59
C PRO A 142 -7.49 -13.31 -11.21
N ALA A 143 -7.06 -13.31 -9.96
CA ALA A 143 -6.04 -12.37 -9.48
C ALA A 143 -4.74 -12.57 -10.25
N SER A 144 -4.04 -11.46 -10.50
CA SER A 144 -2.66 -11.49 -10.96
C SER A 144 -1.75 -11.07 -9.81
N GLN A 145 -0.45 -11.34 -9.93
CA GLN A 145 0.53 -10.83 -8.97
C GLN A 145 0.46 -9.30 -8.81
N TRP A 146 0.15 -8.59 -9.90
CA TRP A 146 0.00 -7.14 -9.93
C TRP A 146 -1.26 -6.69 -9.19
N PHE A 147 -2.34 -7.47 -9.26
CA PHE A 147 -3.55 -7.22 -8.49
C PHE A 147 -3.29 -7.34 -6.98
N VAL A 148 -2.61 -8.42 -6.55
CA VAL A 148 -2.22 -8.62 -5.14
C VAL A 148 -1.41 -7.43 -4.65
N TYR A 149 -0.39 -7.04 -5.42
CA TYR A 149 0.43 -5.87 -5.13
C TYR A 149 -0.38 -4.57 -5.07
N GLY A 150 -1.26 -4.33 -6.05
CA GLY A 150 -2.12 -3.16 -6.13
C GLY A 150 -3.03 -3.03 -4.91
N VAL A 151 -3.64 -4.13 -4.46
CA VAL A 151 -4.48 -4.16 -3.25
C VAL A 151 -3.65 -3.85 -2.02
N LEU A 152 -2.54 -4.56 -1.80
CA LEU A 152 -1.69 -4.36 -0.62
C LEU A 152 -1.11 -2.96 -0.57
N TYR A 153 -0.70 -2.42 -1.70
CA TYR A 153 -0.16 -1.07 -1.81
C TYR A 153 -1.23 0.00 -1.52
N THR A 154 -2.45 -0.18 -2.06
CA THR A 154 -3.56 0.74 -1.81
C THR A 154 -3.99 0.73 -0.35
N VAL A 155 -4.11 -0.47 0.25
CA VAL A 155 -4.39 -0.63 1.68
C VAL A 155 -3.29 0.02 2.53
N ALA A 156 -2.02 -0.20 2.20
CA ALA A 156 -0.90 0.43 2.90
C ALA A 156 -0.95 1.95 2.83
N ILE A 157 -1.19 2.54 1.64
CA ILE A 157 -1.32 4.00 1.48
C ILE A 157 -2.46 4.56 2.31
N ILE A 158 -3.61 3.88 2.37
CA ILE A 158 -4.76 4.33 3.15
C ILE A 158 -4.45 4.29 4.64
N ILE A 159 -3.92 3.17 5.14
CA ILE A 159 -3.58 2.97 6.55
C ILE A 159 -2.52 4.00 6.99
N PHE A 160 -1.42 4.12 6.24
CA PHE A 160 -0.35 5.05 6.57
C PHE A 160 -0.76 6.52 6.34
N GLY A 161 -1.67 6.78 5.40
CA GLY A 161 -2.30 8.07 5.18
C GLY A 161 -3.12 8.50 6.39
N ILE A 162 -3.99 7.62 6.92
CA ILE A 162 -4.75 7.88 8.16
C ILE A 162 -3.80 8.17 9.33
N ARG A 163 -2.74 7.35 9.48
CA ARG A 163 -1.70 7.58 10.49
C ARG A 163 -1.05 8.95 10.34
N PHE A 164 -0.75 9.36 9.11
CA PHE A 164 -0.12 10.66 8.82
C PHE A 164 -1.07 11.82 9.12
N ILE A 165 -2.36 11.69 8.78
CA ILE A 165 -3.40 12.66 9.11
C ILE A 165 -3.47 12.88 10.62
N TRP A 166 -3.45 11.81 11.42
CA TRP A 166 -3.43 11.97 12.89
C TRP A 166 -2.17 12.65 13.41
N LYS A 167 -1.01 12.33 12.85
CA LYS A 167 0.25 12.98 13.24
C LYS A 167 0.24 14.48 12.91
N TYR A 168 -0.29 14.87 11.75
CA TYR A 168 -0.27 16.25 11.27
C TYR A 168 -1.63 16.96 11.32
N ARG A 169 -2.53 16.51 12.20
CA ARG A 169 -3.91 17.03 12.30
C ARG A 169 -4.02 18.54 12.51
N HIS A 170 -2.98 19.15 13.08
CA HIS A 170 -2.89 20.59 13.31
C HIS A 170 -2.67 21.40 12.01
N ASN A 171 -2.16 20.76 10.95
CA ASN A 171 -1.84 21.41 9.67
C ASN A 171 -2.81 20.98 8.58
N ARG A 172 -3.77 21.87 8.25
CA ARG A 172 -4.78 21.64 7.21
C ARG A 172 -4.16 21.29 5.85
N TYR A 173 -3.05 21.93 5.48
CA TYR A 173 -2.37 21.64 4.21
C TYR A 173 -1.89 20.19 4.13
N GLN A 174 -1.29 19.66 5.21
CA GLN A 174 -0.81 18.28 5.24
C GLN A 174 -1.97 17.27 5.21
N VAL A 175 -3.09 17.59 5.85
CA VAL A 175 -4.30 16.76 5.80
C VAL A 175 -4.85 16.71 4.37
N PHE A 176 -5.09 17.86 3.73
CA PHE A 176 -5.59 17.91 2.35
C PHE A 176 -4.67 17.22 1.35
N ARG A 177 -3.35 17.41 1.49
CA ARG A 177 -2.35 16.72 0.66
C ARG A 177 -2.46 15.20 0.81
N THR A 178 -2.61 14.70 2.03
CA THR A 178 -2.69 13.25 2.29
C THR A 178 -4.01 12.67 1.78
N CYS A 179 -5.13 13.36 1.98
CA CYS A 179 -6.43 12.96 1.43
C CYS A 179 -6.38 12.89 -0.10
N SER A 180 -5.73 13.86 -0.75
CA SER A 180 -5.52 13.86 -2.21
C SER A 180 -4.74 12.63 -2.65
N VAL A 181 -3.59 12.33 -2.03
CA VAL A 181 -2.78 11.14 -2.36
C VAL A 181 -3.57 9.85 -2.19
N MET A 182 -4.34 9.71 -1.10
CA MET A 182 -5.18 8.53 -0.87
C MET A 182 -6.29 8.40 -1.92
N PHE A 183 -6.93 9.51 -2.31
CA PHE A 183 -7.96 9.54 -3.33
C PHE A 183 -7.43 9.16 -4.71
N PHE A 184 -6.31 9.74 -5.14
CA PHE A 184 -5.70 9.40 -6.43
C PHE A 184 -5.18 7.96 -6.44
N GLN A 185 -4.65 7.46 -5.32
CA GLN A 185 -4.23 6.07 -5.22
C GLN A 185 -5.41 5.10 -5.34
N LEU A 186 -6.48 5.29 -4.56
CA LEU A 186 -7.62 4.38 -4.56
C LEU A 186 -8.42 4.51 -5.86
N GLY A 187 -8.72 5.73 -6.30
CA GLY A 187 -9.54 5.99 -7.47
C GLY A 187 -8.78 5.76 -8.77
N PHE A 188 -7.80 6.62 -9.05
CA PHE A 188 -7.13 6.67 -10.35
C PHE A 188 -6.14 5.53 -10.57
N ALA A 189 -5.39 5.13 -9.55
CA ALA A 189 -4.35 4.11 -9.71
C ALA A 189 -4.86 2.67 -9.50
N PHE A 190 -5.96 2.49 -8.76
CA PHE A 190 -6.46 1.15 -8.43
C PHE A 190 -7.85 0.88 -9.01
N LEU A 191 -8.89 1.62 -8.61
CA LEU A 191 -10.27 1.30 -9.03
C LEU A 191 -10.50 1.48 -10.54
N ILE A 192 -10.05 2.60 -11.12
CA ILE A 192 -10.31 2.89 -12.54
C ILE A 192 -9.70 1.81 -13.45
N PRO A 193 -8.40 1.46 -13.34
CA PRO A 193 -7.81 0.43 -14.19
C PRO A 193 -8.45 -0.95 -14.01
N GLU A 194 -8.84 -1.31 -12.78
CA GLU A 194 -9.49 -2.59 -12.50
C GLU A 194 -10.93 -2.66 -13.05
N PHE A 195 -11.69 -1.57 -12.98
CA PHE A 195 -13.01 -1.48 -13.61
C PHE A 195 -12.93 -1.49 -15.14
N LEU A 196 -11.89 -0.89 -15.73
CA LEU A 196 -11.65 -0.96 -17.17
C LEU A 196 -11.44 -2.41 -17.63
N GLN A 197 -10.67 -3.21 -16.87
CA GLN A 197 -10.51 -4.63 -17.15
C GLN A 197 -11.84 -5.39 -17.09
N LYS A 198 -12.73 -5.08 -16.13
CA LYS A 198 -14.07 -5.68 -16.07
C LYS A 198 -14.90 -5.45 -17.33
N LEU A 199 -14.71 -4.29 -17.96
CA LEU A 199 -15.39 -3.88 -19.17
C LEU A 199 -14.65 -4.34 -20.45
N ASN A 200 -13.62 -5.18 -20.33
CA ASN A 200 -12.74 -5.64 -21.41
C ASN A 200 -11.99 -4.50 -22.15
N TYR A 201 -11.78 -3.36 -21.48
CA TYR A 201 -10.92 -2.29 -21.99
C TYR A 201 -9.45 -2.52 -21.60
N PRO A 202 -8.49 -1.99 -22.38
CA PRO A 202 -7.07 -2.10 -22.06
C PRO A 202 -6.78 -1.48 -20.69
N TYR A 203 -5.95 -2.14 -19.90
CA TYR A 203 -5.50 -1.62 -18.62
C TYR A 203 -4.67 -0.36 -18.86
N ASN A 204 -5.15 0.78 -18.38
CA ASN A 204 -4.39 2.02 -18.42
C ASN A 204 -4.36 2.65 -17.05
N ASP A 205 -3.15 2.69 -16.50
CA ASP A 205 -2.87 3.39 -15.26
C ASP A 205 -2.68 4.88 -15.57
N MET A 206 -3.75 5.66 -15.36
CA MET A 206 -3.80 7.08 -15.74
C MET A 206 -2.79 7.96 -15.00
N LYS A 207 -2.16 7.49 -13.92
CA LYS A 207 -1.02 8.20 -13.28
C LYS A 207 0.31 7.96 -14.00
N ASN A 208 0.45 6.90 -14.77
CA ASN A 208 1.71 6.55 -15.45
C ASN A 208 1.78 7.31 -16.78
N MET A 209 2.26 8.56 -16.68
CA MET A 209 2.51 9.45 -17.81
C MET A 209 3.92 9.21 -18.38
N TRP A 210 4.09 9.39 -19.68
CA TRP A 210 5.41 9.40 -20.33
C TRP A 210 6.26 10.60 -19.83
N PRO A 211 7.58 10.48 -19.57
CA PRO A 211 8.47 9.36 -19.88
C PRO A 211 8.52 8.25 -18.81
N LEU A 212 7.78 8.37 -17.70
CA LEU A 212 7.73 7.32 -16.67
C LEU A 212 7.10 6.04 -17.22
N ASN A 213 6.09 6.19 -18.08
CA ASN A 213 5.55 5.10 -18.89
C ASN A 213 6.22 5.07 -20.27
N TYR A 214 7.36 4.39 -20.36
CA TYR A 214 8.11 4.26 -21.61
C TYR A 214 7.31 3.63 -22.74
N TYR A 215 6.46 2.67 -22.40
CA TYR A 215 5.69 1.87 -23.37
C TYR A 215 4.40 2.56 -23.83
N PHE A 216 4.08 3.76 -23.33
CA PHE A 216 2.83 4.43 -23.67
C PHE A 216 2.67 4.67 -25.18
N PHE A 217 3.76 5.04 -25.86
CA PHE A 217 3.78 5.31 -27.30
C PHE A 217 4.23 4.10 -28.13
N ASP A 218 4.34 2.92 -27.54
CA ASP A 218 4.65 1.71 -28.30
C ASP A 218 3.51 1.35 -29.24
N GLU A 219 3.86 0.77 -30.39
CA GLU A 219 2.90 0.42 -31.44
C GLU A 219 1.81 -0.54 -30.94
N TRP A 220 2.15 -1.50 -30.07
CA TRP A 220 1.18 -2.45 -29.52
C TRP A 220 0.17 -1.78 -28.58
N ASN A 221 0.62 -0.83 -27.75
CA ASN A 221 -0.23 -0.14 -26.79
C ASN A 221 -1.16 0.85 -27.50
N ILE A 222 -0.64 1.58 -28.50
CA ILE A 222 -1.45 2.46 -29.35
C ILE A 222 -2.50 1.65 -30.11
N LYS A 223 -2.14 0.51 -30.69
CA LYS A 223 -3.10 -0.37 -31.37
C LYS A 223 -4.16 -0.91 -30.41
N ALA A 224 -3.78 -1.28 -29.18
CA ALA A 224 -4.73 -1.73 -28.16
C ALA A 224 -5.70 -0.62 -27.74
N LEU A 225 -5.22 0.61 -27.58
CA LEU A 225 -6.04 1.78 -27.24
C LEU A 225 -6.98 2.14 -28.40
N LEU A 226 -6.48 2.24 -29.64
CA LEU A 226 -7.32 2.57 -30.80
C LEU A 226 -8.29 1.44 -31.15
N GLY A 227 -7.90 0.18 -30.96
CA GLY A 227 -8.73 -1.00 -31.19
C GLY A 227 -9.88 -1.16 -30.18
N SER A 228 -9.85 -0.44 -29.06
CA SER A 228 -10.89 -0.45 -28.03
C SER A 228 -11.94 0.66 -28.19
N GLY A 229 -11.98 1.31 -29.37
CA GLY A 229 -13.04 2.26 -29.75
C GLY A 229 -12.95 3.61 -29.04
N SER A 230 -14.09 4.28 -28.87
CA SER A 230 -14.17 5.64 -28.30
C SER A 230 -13.49 5.78 -26.92
N PRO A 231 -13.67 4.84 -25.96
CA PRO A 231 -13.02 4.94 -24.65
C PRO A 231 -11.49 4.86 -24.72
N GLY A 232 -10.94 3.95 -25.54
CA GLY A 232 -9.50 3.83 -25.71
C GLY A 232 -8.87 5.02 -26.42
N PHE A 233 -9.58 5.62 -27.38
CA PHE A 233 -9.18 6.90 -27.97
C PHE A 233 -9.13 8.02 -26.93
N TRP A 234 -10.16 8.15 -26.07
CA TRP A 234 -10.15 9.12 -24.97
C TRP A 234 -8.98 8.91 -24.00
N MET A 235 -8.63 7.66 -23.71
CA MET A 235 -7.50 7.32 -22.86
C MET A 235 -6.15 7.73 -23.48
N LEU A 236 -6.00 7.60 -24.79
CA LEU A 236 -4.83 8.09 -25.53
C LEU A 236 -4.76 9.62 -25.50
N VAL A 237 -5.87 10.31 -25.79
CA VAL A 237 -5.97 11.77 -25.71
C VAL A 237 -5.64 12.27 -24.31
N LEU A 238 -6.20 11.66 -23.27
CA LEU A 238 -5.93 12.00 -21.88
C LEU A 238 -4.45 11.78 -21.53
N GLY A 239 -3.82 10.70 -21.98
CA GLY A 239 -2.39 10.48 -21.77
C GLY A 239 -1.51 11.55 -22.42
N VAL A 240 -1.86 12.00 -23.64
CA VAL A 240 -1.18 13.11 -24.33
C VAL A 240 -1.41 14.44 -23.59
N LEU A 241 -2.66 14.73 -23.19
CA LEU A 241 -3.00 15.92 -22.40
C LEU A 241 -2.27 15.94 -21.05
N MET A 242 -2.07 14.79 -20.41
CA MET A 242 -1.34 14.66 -19.17
C MET A 242 0.11 15.15 -19.30
N ILE A 243 0.76 14.83 -20.42
CA ILE A 243 2.15 15.21 -20.71
C ILE A 243 2.26 16.70 -21.06
N PHE A 244 1.46 17.18 -22.00
CA PHE A 244 1.65 18.52 -22.59
C PHE A 244 0.91 19.63 -21.86
N ILE A 245 -0.15 19.32 -21.12
CA ILE A 245 -1.02 20.34 -20.51
C ILE A 245 -1.05 20.15 -18.99
N ILE A 246 -1.55 19.02 -18.51
CA ILE A 246 -1.88 18.86 -17.09
C ILE A 246 -0.61 18.88 -16.24
N SER A 247 0.42 18.10 -16.60
CA SER A 247 1.66 18.07 -15.82
C SER A 247 2.40 19.42 -15.79
N PRO A 248 2.62 20.13 -16.91
CA PRO A 248 3.23 21.46 -16.90
C PRO A 248 2.41 22.47 -16.09
N VAL A 249 1.08 22.48 -16.23
CA VAL A 249 0.20 23.40 -15.48
C VAL A 249 0.25 23.10 -13.98
N LEU A 250 0.15 21.84 -13.58
CA LEU A 250 0.24 21.45 -12.17
C LEU A 250 1.63 21.76 -11.59
N THR A 251 2.69 21.52 -12.36
CA THR A 251 4.06 21.85 -11.98
C THR A 251 4.26 23.36 -11.85
N TYR A 252 3.64 24.18 -12.71
CA TYR A 252 3.73 25.63 -12.63
C TYR A 252 2.98 26.20 -11.42
N LEU A 253 1.77 25.69 -11.14
CA LEU A 253 0.92 26.18 -10.04
C LEU A 253 1.34 25.66 -8.66
N TYR A 254 1.74 24.39 -8.59
CA TYR A 254 1.96 23.66 -7.34
C TYR A 254 3.36 23.05 -7.19
N GLY A 255 4.21 23.17 -8.21
CA GLY A 255 5.61 22.78 -8.11
C GLY A 255 6.29 23.60 -7.01
N LYS A 256 7.05 22.91 -6.16
CA LYS A 256 7.87 23.56 -5.15
C LYS A 256 8.87 24.50 -5.84
N ARG A 257 8.70 25.80 -5.62
CA ARG A 257 9.77 26.79 -5.75
C ARG A 257 10.63 26.74 -4.49
#